data_AF-A0A9P8LGL1-F1
#
_entry.id   AF-A0A9P8LGL1-F1
#
_cell.length_a   1.000
_cell.length_b   1.000
_cell.length_c   1.000
_cell.angle_alpha   90.00
_cell.angle_beta   90.00
_cell.angle_gamma   90.00
#
_symmetry.space_group_name_H-M   'P 1'
#
loop_
_entity.id
_entity.type
_entity.pdbx_description
1 polymer ?
#
loop_
_entity_poly.entity_id
_entity_poly.type
_entity_poly.pdbx_seq_one_letter_code
_entity_poly.pdbx_strand_id
1 'polypeptide(L)'
;MALPSHQDSAEIVLPTSYLLLQVAASVKAKTPTTTTAVLPQTTWTSALQVAIHSLESTDQQLVIFPKTTRERQQALKEISFASLPPATDISPSFQNGLPIKTGFPKHQPPPRSSAALSERLRELAKENMAFGDREPYPLQIRAGSIERVLPIVTGTLSLRGLDKDPDDETDSCCLDINEMLWDTGAYSCIITEDILPSGFRTYLQSPEHDPYRHENGLFVQVDGYIALTNTAFVFSTVFHVRPARSLPNGRSGVILGQTGFFNRMMFTSIPRIILKRRGEDIGSDTWGEIHISEYIDIMDDHCTF
;
A
#
# COMPACT_ATOMS: atom_id res chain seq x y z
N MET A 1 -27.16 -4.19 49.06
CA MET A 1 -27.32 -4.76 47.70
C MET A 1 -25.93 -4.90 47.10
N ALA A 2 -25.40 -6.11 47.07
CA ALA A 2 -24.14 -6.42 46.41
C ALA A 2 -24.45 -6.98 45.03
N LEU A 3 -23.83 -6.42 43.99
CA LEU A 3 -23.87 -6.96 42.63
C LEU A 3 -22.90 -8.15 42.54
N PRO A 4 -23.27 -9.25 41.87
CA PRO A 4 -22.37 -10.40 41.73
C PRO A 4 -21.30 -10.11 40.67
N SER A 5 -20.05 -10.21 41.08
CA SER A 5 -18.88 -10.24 40.20
C SER A 5 -18.63 -11.65 39.70
N HIS A 6 -19.21 -12.02 38.56
CA HIS A 6 -18.77 -13.16 37.77
C HIS A 6 -18.09 -12.63 36.50
N GLN A 7 -16.77 -12.46 36.56
CA GLN A 7 -15.94 -12.48 35.36
C GLN A 7 -15.61 -13.94 35.09
N ASP A 8 -16.43 -14.59 34.27
CA ASP A 8 -16.01 -15.82 33.61
C ASP A 8 -14.82 -15.48 32.72
N SER A 9 -13.63 -15.88 33.15
CA SER A 9 -12.42 -15.80 32.33
C SER A 9 -12.53 -16.84 31.23
N ALA A 10 -13.07 -16.43 30.08
CA ALA A 10 -13.15 -17.28 28.90
C ALA A 10 -11.74 -17.75 28.52
N GLU A 11 -11.49 -19.06 28.65
CA GLU A 11 -10.23 -19.68 28.25
C GLU A 11 -10.05 -19.55 26.73
N ILE A 12 -8.92 -18.98 26.29
CA ILE A 12 -8.63 -18.79 24.87
C ILE A 12 -7.80 -19.97 24.36
N VAL A 13 -8.41 -20.80 23.52
CA VAL A 13 -7.71 -21.92 22.86
C VAL A 13 -7.04 -21.42 21.57
N LEU A 14 -5.72 -21.58 21.47
CA LEU A 14 -4.93 -21.16 20.32
C LEU A 14 -3.71 -22.07 20.08
N PRO A 15 -3.23 -22.20 18.83
CA PRO A 15 -2.02 -22.99 18.55
C PRO A 15 -0.81 -22.43 19.31
N THR A 16 0.00 -23.30 19.91
CA THR A 16 1.20 -22.90 20.69
C THR A 16 2.13 -21.98 19.92
N SER A 17 2.32 -22.20 18.61
CA SER A 17 3.12 -21.33 17.75
C SER A 17 2.57 -19.89 17.66
N TYR A 18 1.25 -19.74 17.65
CA TYR A 18 0.59 -18.43 17.63
C TYR A 18 0.74 -17.71 18.98
N LEU A 19 0.70 -18.46 20.09
CA LEU A 19 1.00 -17.92 21.42
C LEU A 19 2.41 -17.34 21.46
N LEU A 20 3.38 -18.18 21.10
CA LEU A 20 4.79 -17.84 21.16
C LEU A 20 5.13 -16.63 20.28
N LEU A 21 4.47 -16.49 19.13
CA LEU A 21 4.64 -15.34 18.24
C LEU A 21 4.12 -14.04 18.87
N GLN A 22 2.95 -14.07 19.52
CA GLN A 22 2.41 -12.90 20.23
C GLN A 22 3.30 -12.51 21.43
N VAL A 23 3.79 -13.49 22.18
CA VAL A 23 4.72 -13.27 23.29
C VAL A 23 6.02 -12.66 22.78
N ALA A 24 6.61 -13.20 21.72
CA ALA A 24 7.84 -12.70 21.11
C ALA A 24 7.70 -11.25 20.62
N ALA A 25 6.58 -10.91 19.97
CA ALA A 25 6.30 -9.55 19.54
C ALA A 25 6.20 -8.57 20.72
N SER A 26 5.56 -8.98 21.82
CA SER A 26 5.47 -8.16 23.03
C SER A 26 6.84 -7.97 23.71
N VAL A 27 7.64 -9.03 23.82
CA VAL A 27 8.99 -8.98 24.36
C VAL A 27 9.84 -8.00 23.54
N LYS A 28 9.85 -8.12 22.21
CA LYS A 28 10.58 -7.20 21.33
C LYS A 28 10.17 -5.74 21.53
N ALA A 29 8.89 -5.47 21.75
CA ALA A 29 8.38 -4.10 21.93
C ALA A 29 8.73 -3.50 23.30
N LYS A 30 8.76 -4.32 24.35
CA LYS A 30 8.90 -3.86 25.74
C LYS A 30 10.32 -3.96 26.28
N THR A 31 11.11 -4.91 25.79
CA THR A 31 12.47 -5.20 26.26
C THR A 31 13.44 -5.41 25.09
N PRO A 32 13.63 -4.39 24.22
CA PRO A 32 14.41 -4.53 22.98
C PRO A 32 15.90 -4.83 23.22
N THR A 33 16.41 -4.59 24.43
CA THR A 33 17.82 -4.78 24.81
C THR A 33 18.10 -6.15 25.43
N THR A 34 17.07 -6.96 25.70
CA THR A 34 17.26 -8.26 26.34
C THR A 34 17.74 -9.28 25.29
N THR A 35 18.95 -9.79 25.49
CA THR A 35 19.55 -10.81 24.62
C THR A 35 19.80 -12.09 25.40
N THR A 36 19.56 -13.24 24.77
CA THR A 36 19.87 -14.56 25.34
C THR A 36 20.85 -15.31 24.47
N ALA A 37 21.74 -16.07 25.12
CA ALA A 37 22.63 -17.00 24.45
C ALA A 37 22.10 -18.42 24.64
N VAL A 38 21.99 -19.17 23.54
CA VAL A 38 21.52 -20.55 23.54
C VAL A 38 22.48 -21.37 22.68
N LEU A 39 22.74 -22.62 23.07
CA LEU A 39 23.61 -23.52 22.29
C LEU A 39 22.95 -23.88 20.94
N PRO A 40 23.74 -24.02 19.85
CA PRO A 40 23.19 -24.37 18.52
C PRO A 40 22.42 -25.69 18.47
N GLN A 41 22.75 -26.65 19.35
CA GLN A 41 22.03 -27.91 19.50
C GLN A 41 21.35 -27.93 20.87
N THR A 42 20.06 -27.64 20.89
CA THR A 42 19.25 -27.60 22.11
C THR A 42 17.83 -28.10 21.85
N THR A 43 17.08 -28.36 22.92
CA THR A 43 15.65 -28.70 22.83
C THR A 43 14.80 -27.44 22.97
N TRP A 44 13.56 -27.46 22.43
CA TRP A 44 12.62 -26.34 22.58
C TRP A 44 12.39 -25.96 24.05
N THR A 45 12.27 -26.96 24.94
CA THR A 45 12.12 -26.75 26.38
C THR A 45 13.29 -25.97 26.97
N SER A 46 14.51 -26.37 26.63
CA SER A 46 15.73 -25.71 27.15
C SER A 46 15.84 -24.27 26.63
N ALA A 47 15.56 -24.05 25.34
CA ALA A 47 15.55 -22.72 24.75
C ALA A 47 14.50 -21.80 25.40
N LEU A 48 13.29 -22.31 25.64
CA LEU A 48 12.21 -21.57 26.30
C LEU A 48 12.57 -21.25 27.76
N GLN A 49 13.18 -22.18 28.49
CA GLN A 49 13.63 -21.93 29.87
C GLN A 49 14.67 -20.82 29.95
N VAL A 50 15.63 -20.79 29.02
CA VAL A 50 16.63 -19.72 28.94
C VAL A 50 15.95 -18.37 28.64
N ALA A 51 15.01 -18.36 27.69
CA ALA A 51 14.23 -17.16 27.38
C ALA A 51 13.43 -16.67 28.60
N ILE A 52 12.75 -17.57 29.32
CA ILE A 52 11.98 -17.25 30.52
C ILE A 52 12.88 -16.60 31.58
N HIS A 53 14.00 -17.24 31.95
CA HIS A 53 14.92 -16.71 32.96
C HIS A 53 15.44 -15.31 32.59
N SER A 54 15.68 -15.04 31.30
CA SER A 54 16.14 -13.72 30.86
C SER A 54 15.10 -12.62 30.98
N LEU A 55 13.81 -12.98 30.98
CA LEU A 55 12.69 -12.06 30.99
C LEU A 55 12.10 -11.85 32.39
N GLU A 56 12.42 -12.71 33.37
CA GLU A 56 11.89 -12.66 34.74
C GLU A 56 12.00 -11.27 35.39
N SER A 57 13.15 -10.61 35.22
CA SER A 57 13.38 -9.27 35.79
C SER A 57 12.52 -8.16 35.18
N THR A 58 11.90 -8.44 34.02
CA THR A 58 11.13 -7.50 33.21
C THR A 58 9.72 -8.02 32.90
N ASP A 59 9.27 -9.05 33.63
CA ASP A 59 7.99 -9.70 33.35
C ASP A 59 6.84 -8.70 33.52
N GLN A 60 5.92 -8.74 32.56
CA GLN A 60 4.78 -7.83 32.51
C GLN A 60 3.56 -8.56 32.00
N GLN A 61 2.39 -8.12 32.48
CA GLN A 61 1.13 -8.60 31.95
C GLN A 61 1.03 -8.37 30.44
N LEU A 62 0.60 -9.44 29.76
CA LEU A 62 0.37 -9.49 28.31
C LEU A 62 -1.11 -9.81 28.06
N VAL A 63 -1.69 -9.12 27.09
CA VAL A 63 -3.02 -9.46 26.56
C VAL A 63 -2.82 -10.36 25.35
N ILE A 64 -3.36 -11.58 25.41
CA ILE A 64 -3.35 -12.52 24.29
C ILE A 64 -4.61 -12.33 23.46
N PHE A 65 -4.42 -12.09 22.16
CA PHE A 65 -5.53 -11.93 21.24
C PHE A 65 -5.96 -13.28 20.67
N PRO A 66 -7.29 -13.56 20.61
CA PRO A 66 -7.79 -14.73 19.92
C PRO A 66 -7.49 -14.63 18.43
N LYS A 67 -7.22 -15.77 17.79
CA LYS A 67 -7.06 -15.83 16.33
C LYS A 67 -8.33 -15.30 15.68
N THR A 68 -8.21 -14.31 14.80
CA THR A 68 -9.37 -13.80 14.06
C THR A 68 -9.89 -14.93 13.17
N THR A 69 -11.07 -15.47 13.50
CA THR A 69 -11.71 -16.52 12.69
C THR A 69 -12.16 -15.95 11.35
N ARG A 70 -12.26 -16.80 10.31
CA ARG A 70 -12.85 -16.40 9.02
C ARG A 70 -14.26 -15.85 9.21
N GLU A 71 -15.03 -16.42 10.13
CA GLU A 71 -16.37 -15.95 10.50
C GLU A 71 -16.34 -14.56 11.14
N ARG A 72 -15.37 -14.26 12.01
CA ARG A 72 -15.21 -12.91 12.58
C ARG A 72 -14.75 -11.91 11.53
N GLN A 73 -13.92 -12.32 10.56
CA GLN A 73 -13.60 -11.48 9.40
C GLN A 73 -14.84 -11.23 8.53
N GLN A 74 -15.72 -12.21 8.40
CA GLN A 74 -16.95 -12.12 7.60
C GLN A 74 -18.04 -11.29 8.30
N ALA A 75 -18.22 -11.44 9.62
CA ALA A 75 -19.03 -10.55 10.44
C ALA A 75 -18.46 -9.12 10.47
N LEU A 76 -17.12 -9.00 10.51
CA LEU A 76 -16.29 -7.84 10.12
C LEU A 76 -16.85 -7.09 8.91
N LYS A 77 -16.92 -7.85 7.80
CA LYS A 77 -17.40 -7.39 6.51
C LYS A 77 -18.89 -7.02 6.56
N GLU A 78 -19.74 -7.86 7.14
CA GLU A 78 -21.20 -7.63 7.20
C GLU A 78 -21.58 -6.37 8.00
N ILE A 79 -20.92 -6.11 9.13
CA ILE A 79 -21.13 -4.88 9.93
C ILE A 79 -20.69 -3.63 9.14
N SER A 80 -19.65 -3.74 8.31
CA SER A 80 -19.22 -2.65 7.44
C SER A 80 -20.20 -2.37 6.29
N PHE A 81 -20.96 -3.38 5.83
CA PHE A 81 -22.00 -3.21 4.80
C PHE A 81 -23.30 -2.62 5.35
N ALA A 82 -23.66 -2.89 6.60
CA ALA A 82 -24.91 -2.41 7.21
C ALA A 82 -24.88 -0.93 7.63
N SER A 83 -23.70 -0.29 7.65
CA SER A 83 -23.48 1.04 8.25
C SER A 83 -23.31 2.17 7.21
N LEU A 84 -23.95 2.08 6.06
CA LEU A 84 -23.92 3.14 5.04
C LEU A 84 -25.13 4.08 5.21
N PRO A 85 -24.94 5.36 5.62
CA PRO A 85 -26.01 6.34 5.52
C PRO A 85 -26.25 6.70 4.04
N PRO A 86 -27.48 7.09 3.66
CA PRO A 86 -27.79 7.50 2.30
C PRO A 86 -26.95 8.71 1.88
N ALA A 87 -26.44 8.66 0.64
CA ALA A 87 -25.64 9.71 0.04
C ALA A 87 -26.41 11.04 0.06
N THR A 88 -25.88 12.01 0.79
CA THR A 88 -26.31 13.41 0.73
C THR A 88 -25.24 14.19 -0.02
N ASP A 89 -25.71 15.06 -0.93
CA ASP A 89 -24.89 15.97 -1.73
C ASP A 89 -23.99 16.83 -0.85
N ILE A 90 -22.66 16.74 -1.04
CA ILE A 90 -21.67 17.57 -0.35
C ILE A 90 -20.84 18.31 -1.40
N SER A 91 -20.87 19.64 -1.30
CA SER A 91 -20.08 20.62 -2.08
C SER A 91 -18.56 20.52 -1.88
N PRO A 92 -17.74 21.12 -2.77
CA PRO A 92 -16.39 20.69 -3.08
C PRO A 92 -15.34 21.41 -2.22
N SER A 93 -14.95 20.80 -1.11
CA SER A 93 -13.64 21.10 -0.49
C SER A 93 -13.01 19.81 0.03
N PHE A 94 -13.02 18.77 -0.79
CA PHE A 94 -12.38 17.51 -0.46
C PHE A 94 -10.86 17.68 -0.59
N GLN A 95 -10.18 17.86 0.55
CA GLN A 95 -8.78 17.46 0.65
C GLN A 95 -8.74 15.94 0.43
N ASN A 96 -8.41 15.54 -0.79
CA ASN A 96 -8.44 14.15 -1.22
C ASN A 96 -7.37 13.29 -0.52
N GLY A 97 -6.42 13.91 0.18
CA GLY A 97 -5.40 13.23 0.96
C GLY A 97 -4.56 14.17 1.80
N LEU A 98 -3.63 13.60 2.57
CA LEU A 98 -2.57 14.32 3.28
C LEU A 98 -1.21 13.68 2.94
N PRO A 99 -0.12 14.44 2.84
CA PRO A 99 1.21 13.91 2.56
C PRO A 99 1.69 12.99 3.68
N ILE A 100 2.36 11.90 3.32
CA ILE A 100 3.11 11.10 4.29
C ILE A 100 4.39 11.83 4.71
N LYS A 101 4.92 11.46 5.88
CA LYS A 101 6.26 11.84 6.29
C LYS A 101 7.27 11.11 5.41
N THR A 102 8.19 11.85 4.81
CA THR A 102 9.32 11.30 4.06
C THR A 102 10.54 12.19 4.24
N GLY A 103 11.71 11.57 4.40
CA GLY A 103 13.01 12.25 4.43
C GLY A 103 13.79 12.13 3.12
N PHE A 104 13.22 11.49 2.10
CA PHE A 104 13.89 11.20 0.84
C PHE A 104 13.66 12.31 -0.20
N PRO A 105 14.56 12.48 -1.17
CA PRO A 105 14.34 13.38 -2.29
C PRO A 105 13.01 13.07 -2.98
N LYS A 106 12.21 14.09 -3.27
CA LYS A 106 10.88 13.90 -3.88
C LYS A 106 10.93 13.71 -5.40
N HIS A 107 12.01 14.18 -6.02
CA HIS A 107 12.16 14.25 -7.47
C HIS A 107 13.49 13.63 -7.86
N GLN A 108 13.42 12.45 -8.47
CA GLN A 108 14.55 11.78 -9.05
C GLN A 108 14.08 11.06 -10.31
N PRO A 109 14.75 11.25 -11.46
CA PRO A 109 14.37 10.57 -12.67
C PRO A 109 14.53 9.05 -12.47
N PRO A 110 13.48 8.25 -12.72
CA PRO A 110 13.60 6.80 -12.63
C PRO A 110 14.56 6.29 -13.71
N PRO A 111 15.34 5.23 -13.42
CA PRO A 111 16.15 4.56 -14.42
C PRO A 111 15.27 3.96 -15.51
N ARG A 112 15.83 3.83 -16.70
CA ARG A 112 15.11 3.26 -17.85
C ARG A 112 14.88 1.77 -17.66
N SER A 113 13.69 1.32 -18.04
CA SER A 113 13.42 -0.10 -18.28
C SER A 113 14.36 -0.70 -19.34
N SER A 114 14.78 -1.95 -19.12
CA SER A 114 15.47 -2.76 -20.12
C SER A 114 14.50 -3.30 -21.18
N ALA A 115 15.01 -3.74 -22.34
CA ALA A 115 14.19 -4.33 -23.39
C ALA A 115 13.38 -5.55 -22.92
N ALA A 116 13.99 -6.41 -22.08
CA ALA A 116 13.31 -7.58 -21.50
C ALA A 116 12.16 -7.17 -20.56
N LEU A 117 12.38 -6.15 -19.74
CA LEU A 117 11.35 -5.61 -18.85
C LEU A 117 10.21 -4.97 -19.64
N SER A 118 10.53 -4.22 -20.71
CA SER A 118 9.53 -3.66 -21.62
C SER A 118 8.67 -4.73 -22.29
N GLU A 119 9.24 -5.85 -22.74
CA GLU A 119 8.44 -6.98 -23.28
C GLU A 119 7.49 -7.55 -22.22
N ARG A 120 7.99 -7.78 -20.99
CA ARG A 120 7.17 -8.31 -19.89
C ARG A 120 6.03 -7.35 -19.51
N LEU A 121 6.27 -6.05 -19.58
CA LEU A 121 5.26 -5.02 -19.38
C LEU A 121 4.17 -5.04 -20.45
N ARG A 122 4.52 -5.35 -21.72
CA ARG A 122 3.53 -5.55 -22.79
C ARG A 122 2.65 -6.76 -22.53
N GLU A 123 3.23 -7.87 -22.08
CA GLU A 123 2.46 -9.05 -21.67
C GLU A 123 1.51 -8.71 -20.51
N LEU A 124 2.00 -8.02 -19.47
CA LEU A 124 1.19 -7.61 -18.34
C LEU A 124 0.02 -6.70 -18.75
N ALA A 125 0.23 -5.78 -19.70
CA ALA A 125 -0.84 -4.96 -20.24
C ALA A 125 -1.91 -5.82 -20.95
N LYS A 126 -1.48 -6.80 -21.76
CA LYS A 126 -2.38 -7.75 -22.45
C LYS A 126 -3.16 -8.62 -21.47
N GLU A 127 -2.50 -9.11 -20.42
CA GLU A 127 -3.14 -9.85 -19.33
C GLU A 127 -4.20 -8.98 -18.64
N ASN A 128 -3.86 -7.74 -18.27
CA ASN A 128 -4.80 -6.81 -17.62
C ASN A 128 -6.03 -6.52 -18.49
N MET A 129 -5.87 -6.41 -19.82
CA MET A 129 -7.00 -6.26 -20.74
C MET A 129 -7.89 -7.50 -20.82
N ALA A 130 -7.30 -8.70 -20.76
CA ALA A 130 -8.05 -9.95 -20.84
C ALA A 130 -8.99 -10.19 -19.63
N PHE A 131 -8.70 -9.59 -18.47
CA PHE A 131 -9.55 -9.69 -17.28
C PHE A 131 -10.80 -8.79 -17.32
N GLY A 132 -10.95 -7.96 -18.36
CA GLY A 132 -12.04 -6.99 -18.54
C GLY A 132 -11.92 -5.78 -17.60
N ASP A 133 -12.70 -4.72 -17.87
CA ASP A 133 -12.78 -3.56 -16.99
C ASP A 133 -13.39 -3.99 -15.64
N ARG A 134 -12.53 -4.33 -14.69
CA ARG A 134 -12.92 -4.30 -13.29
C ARG A 134 -12.97 -2.83 -12.93
N GLU A 135 -14.17 -2.26 -12.93
CA GLU A 135 -14.39 -0.93 -12.39
C GLU A 135 -13.58 -0.82 -11.09
N PRO A 136 -12.79 0.24 -10.91
CA PRO A 136 -11.99 0.40 -9.70
C PRO A 136 -12.99 0.33 -8.57
N TYR A 137 -13.03 -0.80 -7.83
CA TYR A 137 -14.07 -1.05 -6.85
C TYR A 137 -14.20 0.22 -6.02
N PRO A 138 -15.26 1.03 -6.22
CA PRO A 138 -15.50 2.12 -5.33
C PRO A 138 -16.15 1.40 -4.18
N LEU A 139 -15.33 0.82 -3.31
CA LEU A 139 -15.71 0.85 -1.93
C LEU A 139 -15.90 2.34 -1.65
N GLN A 140 -17.16 2.79 -1.70
CA GLN A 140 -17.64 3.97 -0.98
C GLN A 140 -17.47 3.77 0.54
N ILE A 141 -16.47 2.99 0.97
CA ILE A 141 -15.81 3.21 2.23
C ILE A 141 -15.22 4.61 2.06
N ARG A 142 -15.95 5.62 2.55
CA ARG A 142 -15.33 6.83 3.09
C ARG A 142 -14.12 6.32 3.84
N ALA A 143 -12.90 6.56 3.33
CA ALA A 143 -11.70 5.89 3.80
C ALA A 143 -11.78 5.82 5.33
N GLY A 144 -12.11 4.63 5.85
CA GLY A 144 -12.26 4.39 7.28
C GLY A 144 -10.90 4.48 7.99
N SER A 145 -9.89 4.98 7.29
CA SER A 145 -8.74 5.64 7.84
C SER A 145 -9.20 6.57 8.96
N ILE A 146 -8.55 6.44 10.10
CA ILE A 146 -8.84 7.24 11.29
C ILE A 146 -8.70 8.75 11.00
N GLU A 147 -7.99 9.10 9.92
CA GLU A 147 -7.75 10.45 9.40
C GLU A 147 -8.79 10.93 8.35
N ARG A 148 -9.73 10.07 7.91
CA ARG A 148 -10.77 10.34 6.88
C ARG A 148 -10.26 10.79 5.50
N VAL A 149 -8.97 10.70 5.26
CA VAL A 149 -8.28 11.12 4.02
C VAL A 149 -7.22 10.09 3.66
N LEU A 150 -6.93 9.95 2.37
CA LEU A 150 -5.92 9.00 1.88
C LEU A 150 -4.49 9.54 2.06
N PRO A 151 -3.48 8.67 2.20
CA PRO A 151 -2.09 9.10 2.14
C PRO A 151 -1.73 9.60 0.74
N ILE A 152 -0.95 10.67 0.70
CA ILE A 152 -0.32 11.21 -0.51
C ILE A 152 1.16 10.89 -0.47
N VAL A 153 1.66 10.32 -1.56
CA VAL A 153 3.08 10.09 -1.81
C VAL A 153 3.55 10.94 -2.98
N THR A 154 4.85 11.26 -2.98
CA THR A 154 5.49 12.09 -3.99
C THR A 154 6.49 11.28 -4.80
N GLY A 155 6.70 11.66 -6.05
CA GLY A 155 7.64 10.97 -6.90
C GLY A 155 7.63 11.46 -8.34
N THR A 156 8.45 10.83 -9.16
CA THR A 156 8.64 11.16 -10.57
C THR A 156 8.29 9.94 -11.41
N LEU A 157 7.48 10.13 -12.45
CA LEU A 157 7.05 9.08 -13.36
C LEU A 157 7.54 9.39 -14.77
N SER A 158 8.12 8.40 -15.44
CA SER A 158 8.45 8.43 -16.86
C SER A 158 7.52 7.49 -17.61
N LEU A 159 6.75 8.04 -18.55
CA LEU A 159 5.69 7.35 -19.28
C LEU A 159 6.08 7.14 -20.74
N ARG A 160 5.74 5.97 -21.27
CA ARG A 160 6.01 5.56 -22.64
C ARG A 160 4.89 4.71 -23.23
N GLY A 161 4.76 4.72 -24.54
CA GLY A 161 3.97 3.73 -25.27
C GLY A 161 4.54 2.32 -25.07
N LEU A 162 3.68 1.30 -25.01
CA LEU A 162 4.08 -0.08 -24.70
C LEU A 162 4.90 -0.74 -25.82
N ASP A 163 4.60 -0.45 -27.08
CA ASP A 163 5.32 -0.99 -28.26
C ASP A 163 6.54 -0.15 -28.68
N LYS A 164 6.85 0.93 -27.95
CA LYS A 164 7.95 1.81 -28.32
C LYS A 164 9.30 1.16 -28.02
N ASP A 165 10.28 1.42 -28.89
CA ASP A 165 11.66 1.03 -28.65
C ASP A 165 12.15 1.64 -27.32
N PRO A 166 12.69 0.84 -26.37
CA PRO A 166 13.19 1.34 -25.11
C PRO A 166 14.30 2.40 -25.25
N ASP A 167 14.99 2.44 -26.40
CA ASP A 167 16.08 3.37 -26.70
C ASP A 167 15.61 4.68 -27.38
N ASP A 168 14.34 4.76 -27.81
CA ASP A 168 13.79 5.95 -28.45
C ASP A 168 13.06 6.86 -27.43
N GLU A 169 13.56 8.08 -27.23
CA GLU A 169 13.02 9.04 -26.26
C GLU A 169 11.97 10.00 -26.84
N THR A 170 11.81 10.03 -28.16
CA THR A 170 11.07 11.09 -28.87
C THR A 170 9.59 11.22 -28.47
N ASP A 171 9.00 10.15 -27.91
CA ASP A 171 7.59 10.11 -27.49
C ASP A 171 7.43 9.58 -26.06
N SER A 172 8.36 9.95 -25.18
CA SER A 172 8.23 9.75 -23.74
C SER A 172 7.81 11.05 -23.05
N CYS A 173 7.19 10.95 -21.88
CA CYS A 173 7.01 12.12 -21.02
C CYS A 173 7.40 11.83 -19.57
N CYS A 174 7.96 12.83 -18.90
CA CYS A 174 8.30 12.76 -17.50
C CYS A 174 7.40 13.70 -16.70
N LEU A 175 6.88 13.21 -15.58
CA LEU A 175 5.96 13.92 -14.70
C LEU A 175 6.50 13.94 -13.28
N ASP A 176 6.70 15.13 -12.73
CA ASP A 176 6.92 15.32 -11.30
C ASP A 176 5.57 15.43 -10.59
N ILE A 177 5.21 14.36 -9.87
CA ILE A 177 3.91 14.24 -9.22
C ILE A 177 4.06 14.48 -7.73
N ASN A 178 3.57 15.64 -7.29
CA ASN A 178 3.51 16.00 -5.88
C ASN A 178 2.37 15.29 -5.12
N GLU A 179 1.38 14.77 -5.85
CA GLU A 179 0.18 14.19 -5.26
C GLU A 179 -0.26 12.86 -5.91
N MET A 180 0.45 11.78 -5.60
CA MET A 180 -0.01 10.42 -5.91
C MET A 180 -0.83 9.88 -4.73
N LEU A 181 -2.08 9.46 -4.98
CA LEU A 181 -2.87 8.81 -3.94
C LEU A 181 -2.39 7.38 -3.71
N TRP A 182 -2.15 7.05 -2.45
CA TRP A 182 -1.95 5.68 -1.99
C TRP A 182 -3.32 5.05 -1.71
N ASP A 183 -3.93 4.43 -2.71
CA ASP A 183 -5.30 3.91 -2.60
C ASP A 183 -5.35 2.39 -2.78
N THR A 184 -5.29 1.67 -1.66
CA THR A 184 -5.41 0.20 -1.66
C THR A 184 -6.78 -0.30 -2.12
N GLY A 185 -7.79 0.57 -2.20
CA GLY A 185 -9.11 0.27 -2.75
C GLY A 185 -9.13 0.26 -4.29
N ALA A 186 -8.23 1.02 -4.93
CA ALA A 186 -8.13 1.06 -6.38
C ALA A 186 -7.60 -0.28 -6.93
N TYR A 187 -8.28 -0.83 -7.93
CA TYR A 187 -7.89 -2.12 -8.51
C TYR A 187 -6.60 -2.02 -9.36
N SER A 188 -6.42 -0.93 -10.10
CA SER A 188 -5.25 -0.70 -10.96
C SER A 188 -4.61 0.65 -10.66
N CYS A 189 -3.36 0.81 -11.07
CA CYS A 189 -2.73 2.13 -11.10
C CYS A 189 -3.34 2.97 -12.22
N ILE A 190 -3.67 4.21 -11.91
CA ILE A 190 -4.37 5.13 -12.81
C ILE A 190 -3.59 6.42 -12.93
N ILE A 191 -3.52 6.94 -14.15
CA ILE A 191 -3.15 8.32 -14.41
C ILE A 191 -4.25 9.00 -15.20
N THR A 192 -4.59 10.24 -14.85
CA THR A 192 -5.60 10.97 -15.61
C THR A 192 -5.02 11.67 -16.84
N GLU A 193 -5.78 11.66 -17.93
CA GLU A 193 -5.36 12.25 -19.21
C GLU A 193 -5.03 13.74 -19.10
N ASP A 194 -5.73 14.48 -18.26
CA ASP A 194 -5.61 15.94 -18.16
C ASP A 194 -4.28 16.42 -17.58
N ILE A 195 -3.55 15.57 -16.86
CA ILE A 195 -2.19 15.87 -16.38
C ILE A 195 -1.09 15.49 -17.38
N LEU A 196 -1.45 14.86 -18.51
CA LEU A 196 -0.50 14.49 -19.55
C LEU A 196 -0.21 15.68 -20.50
N PRO A 197 1.05 15.88 -20.91
CA PRO A 197 1.41 16.85 -21.94
C PRO A 197 0.58 16.63 -23.20
N SER A 198 0.18 17.73 -23.87
CA SER A 198 -0.65 17.66 -25.08
C SER A 198 -0.01 16.81 -26.18
N GLY A 199 1.31 16.96 -26.39
CA GLY A 199 2.04 16.15 -27.37
C GLY A 199 1.96 14.65 -27.08
N PHE A 200 2.15 14.25 -25.81
CA PHE A 200 2.02 12.85 -25.41
C PHE A 200 0.58 12.34 -25.53
N ARG A 201 -0.42 13.16 -25.22
CA ARG A 201 -1.83 12.78 -25.46
C ARG A 201 -2.14 12.54 -26.94
N THR A 202 -1.63 13.40 -27.82
CA THR A 202 -1.79 13.22 -29.27
C THR A 202 -1.04 11.97 -29.74
N TYR A 203 0.16 11.73 -29.24
CA TYR A 203 0.90 10.50 -29.48
C TYR A 203 0.07 9.25 -29.11
N LEU A 204 -0.51 9.23 -27.91
CA LEU A 204 -1.37 8.14 -27.43
C LEU A 204 -2.67 7.92 -28.24
N GLN A 205 -3.05 8.83 -29.14
CA GLN A 205 -4.18 8.66 -30.06
C GLN A 205 -3.80 7.91 -31.34
N SER A 206 -2.52 7.66 -31.56
CA SER A 206 -2.02 6.97 -32.76
C SER A 206 -2.48 5.50 -32.79
N PRO A 207 -2.75 4.92 -33.99
CA PRO A 207 -3.24 3.55 -34.13
C PRO A 207 -2.31 2.46 -33.56
N GLU A 208 -1.02 2.75 -33.43
CA GLU A 208 -0.04 1.82 -32.83
C GLU A 208 -0.38 1.46 -31.37
N HIS A 209 -1.18 2.25 -30.68
CA HIS A 209 -1.61 1.99 -29.30
C HIS A 209 -2.96 1.28 -29.20
N ASP A 210 -3.66 1.05 -30.31
CA ASP A 210 -4.97 0.40 -30.31
C ASP A 210 -4.97 -0.99 -29.69
N PRO A 211 -3.91 -1.83 -29.79
CA PRO A 211 -3.84 -3.09 -29.06
C PRO A 211 -3.94 -2.94 -27.54
N TYR A 212 -3.63 -1.76 -26.99
CA TYR A 212 -3.62 -1.46 -25.55
C TYR A 212 -4.77 -0.54 -25.13
N ARG A 213 -5.70 -0.25 -26.04
CA ARG A 213 -6.85 0.61 -25.80
C ARG A 213 -8.02 -0.23 -25.29
N HIS A 214 -8.65 0.25 -24.23
CA HIS A 214 -9.89 -0.28 -23.66
C HIS A 214 -11.02 0.73 -23.83
N GLU A 215 -12.28 0.32 -23.61
CA GLU A 215 -13.46 1.19 -23.72
C GLU A 215 -13.35 2.49 -22.89
N ASN A 216 -12.60 2.44 -21.79
CA ASN A 216 -12.50 3.52 -20.81
C ASN A 216 -11.10 4.15 -20.67
N GLY A 217 -10.18 3.85 -21.60
CA GLY A 217 -8.81 4.37 -21.54
C GLY A 217 -7.79 3.57 -22.34
N LEU A 218 -6.51 3.72 -22.02
CA LEU A 218 -5.44 2.92 -22.61
C LEU A 218 -4.34 2.64 -21.59
N PHE A 219 -3.58 1.56 -21.78
CA PHE A 219 -2.44 1.24 -20.92
C PHE A 219 -1.15 1.82 -21.45
N VAL A 220 -0.34 2.36 -20.54
CA VAL A 220 1.02 2.88 -20.83
C VAL A 220 2.03 2.23 -19.91
N GLN A 221 3.27 2.12 -20.39
CA GLN A 221 4.40 1.76 -19.56
C GLN A 221 4.78 2.95 -18.68
N VAL A 222 5.07 2.66 -17.41
CA VAL A 222 5.53 3.63 -16.41
C VAL A 222 6.77 3.09 -15.73
N ASP A 223 7.85 3.87 -15.79
CA ASP A 223 8.96 3.77 -14.87
C ASP A 223 8.78 4.85 -13.81
N GLY A 224 8.87 4.49 -12.54
CA GLY A 224 8.52 5.37 -11.44
C GLY A 224 9.57 5.38 -10.34
N TYR A 225 9.78 6.55 -9.76
CA TYR A 225 10.51 6.76 -8.52
C TYR A 225 9.52 7.28 -7.49
N ILE A 226 9.50 6.68 -6.30
CA ILE A 226 8.65 7.14 -5.18
C ILE A 226 9.45 7.30 -3.91
N ALA A 227 9.17 8.39 -3.19
CA ALA A 227 9.73 8.68 -1.88
C ALA A 227 8.73 8.29 -0.78
N LEU A 228 9.13 7.37 0.11
CA LEU A 228 8.34 6.90 1.24
C LEU A 228 9.01 7.25 2.57
N THR A 229 8.46 6.75 3.68
CA THR A 229 8.96 7.13 5.02
C THR A 229 10.34 6.55 5.29
N ASN A 230 10.56 5.26 5.02
CA ASN A 230 11.81 4.56 5.32
C ASN A 230 12.72 4.33 4.12
N THR A 231 12.20 4.49 2.91
CA THR A 231 12.96 4.24 1.68
C THR A 231 12.47 5.14 0.55
N ALA A 232 13.30 5.30 -0.46
CA ALA A 232 12.85 5.64 -1.80
C ALA A 232 13.27 4.51 -2.73
N PHE A 233 12.39 4.08 -3.61
CA PHE A 233 12.73 3.03 -4.55
C PHE A 233 12.06 3.24 -5.90
N VAL A 234 12.61 2.52 -6.88
CA VAL A 234 12.19 2.57 -8.28
C VAL A 234 11.31 1.36 -8.57
N PHE A 235 10.29 1.56 -9.39
CA PHE A 235 9.46 0.49 -9.92
C PHE A 235 9.21 0.70 -11.40
N SER A 236 8.87 -0.37 -12.11
CA SER A 236 8.33 -0.32 -13.46
C SER A 236 7.03 -1.07 -13.49
N THR A 237 6.02 -0.55 -14.18
CA THR A 237 4.67 -1.14 -14.24
C THR A 237 3.84 -0.53 -15.36
N VAL A 238 2.57 -0.92 -15.45
CA VAL A 238 1.60 -0.37 -16.42
C VAL A 238 0.52 0.44 -15.70
N PHE A 239 0.23 1.63 -16.21
CA PHE A 239 -0.84 2.48 -15.71
C PHE A 239 -1.98 2.56 -16.71
N HIS A 240 -3.21 2.61 -16.21
CA HIS A 240 -4.38 2.88 -17.02
C HIS A 240 -4.56 4.40 -17.14
N VAL A 241 -4.39 4.94 -18.33
CA VAL A 241 -4.69 6.34 -18.65
C VAL A 241 -6.20 6.48 -18.82
N ARG A 242 -6.84 7.32 -17.99
CA ARG A 242 -8.30 7.53 -18.04
C ARG A 242 -8.68 9.02 -18.01
N PRO A 243 -9.85 9.40 -18.55
CA PRO A 243 -10.37 10.76 -18.35
C PRO A 243 -10.67 11.02 -16.86
N ALA A 244 -10.30 12.18 -16.31
CA ALA A 244 -10.58 12.53 -14.90
C ALA A 244 -12.08 12.40 -14.55
N ARG A 245 -12.96 12.76 -15.48
CA ARG A 245 -14.43 12.62 -15.33
C ARG A 245 -14.93 11.19 -15.12
N SER A 246 -14.12 10.18 -15.45
CA SER A 246 -14.45 8.77 -15.25
C SER A 246 -14.06 8.26 -13.87
N LEU A 247 -13.34 9.07 -13.08
CA LEU A 247 -12.97 8.75 -11.72
C LEU A 247 -14.00 9.31 -10.72
N PRO A 248 -14.15 8.67 -9.55
CA PRO A 248 -14.97 9.23 -8.48
C PRO A 248 -14.60 10.67 -8.17
N ASN A 249 -15.62 11.52 -8.00
CA ASN A 249 -15.49 12.96 -7.76
C ASN A 249 -14.76 13.74 -8.87
N GLY A 250 -14.58 13.15 -10.06
CA GLY A 250 -13.87 13.79 -11.18
C GLY A 250 -12.39 14.08 -10.87
N ARG A 251 -11.77 13.30 -9.97
CA ARG A 251 -10.40 13.53 -9.52
C ARG A 251 -9.44 13.56 -10.72
N SER A 252 -8.56 14.54 -10.72
CA SER A 252 -7.36 14.61 -11.58
C SER A 252 -6.12 14.15 -10.81
N GLY A 253 -5.20 13.44 -11.47
CA GLY A 253 -3.90 13.08 -10.95
C GLY A 253 -3.55 11.60 -11.10
N VAL A 254 -2.74 11.10 -10.17
CA VAL A 254 -2.25 9.71 -10.14
C VAL A 254 -2.82 8.97 -8.93
N ILE A 255 -3.19 7.71 -9.15
CA ILE A 255 -3.62 6.77 -8.11
C ILE A 255 -2.76 5.51 -8.22
N LEU A 256 -2.08 5.18 -7.12
CA LEU A 256 -1.38 3.90 -6.97
C LEU A 256 -2.38 2.88 -6.45
N GLY A 257 -2.59 1.81 -7.20
CA GLY A 257 -3.59 0.79 -6.94
C GLY A 257 -3.00 -0.61 -6.72
N GLN A 258 -3.87 -1.61 -6.60
CA GLN A 258 -3.46 -2.99 -6.28
C GLN A 258 -2.64 -3.63 -7.40
N THR A 259 -3.22 -3.69 -8.59
CA THR A 259 -2.62 -4.28 -9.78
C THR A 259 -1.52 -3.37 -10.28
N GLY A 260 -0.33 -3.94 -10.46
CA GLY A 260 0.86 -3.24 -10.90
C GLY A 260 1.65 -2.55 -9.79
N PHE A 261 1.15 -2.48 -8.54
CA PHE A 261 1.86 -1.82 -7.45
C PHE A 261 1.71 -2.54 -6.10
N PHE A 262 0.57 -2.45 -5.39
CA PHE A 262 0.49 -3.03 -4.02
C PHE A 262 0.62 -4.55 -3.97
N ASN A 263 0.12 -5.29 -4.98
CA ASN A 263 0.23 -6.75 -4.98
C ASN A 263 1.68 -7.28 -5.05
N ARG A 264 2.63 -6.38 -5.31
CA ARG A 264 4.05 -6.67 -5.44
C ARG A 264 4.86 -6.18 -4.23
N MET A 265 4.22 -5.70 -3.17
CA MET A 265 4.93 -5.09 -2.05
C MET A 265 4.35 -5.46 -0.68
N MET A 266 5.23 -5.58 0.30
CA MET A 266 4.84 -5.63 1.71
C MET A 266 5.13 -4.29 2.37
N PHE A 267 4.10 -3.72 2.96
CA PHE A 267 4.15 -2.39 3.56
C PHE A 267 3.35 -2.30 4.85
N THR A 268 3.69 -1.31 5.66
CA THR A 268 2.96 -0.92 6.88
C THR A 268 2.61 0.56 6.79
N SER A 269 1.33 0.88 6.91
CA SER A 269 0.86 2.27 7.00
C SER A 269 0.51 2.61 8.45
N ILE A 270 1.17 3.63 9.01
CA ILE A 270 0.99 4.08 10.39
C ILE A 270 0.35 5.47 10.37
N PRO A 271 -0.97 5.59 10.63
CA PRO A 271 -1.64 6.88 10.56
C PRO A 271 -1.20 7.79 11.72
N ARG A 272 -1.30 9.11 11.50
CA ARG A 272 -0.92 10.16 12.44
C ARG A 272 -1.48 9.96 13.84
N ILE A 273 -2.75 9.56 13.99
CA ILE A 273 -3.33 9.30 15.32
C ILE A 273 -2.54 8.27 16.16
N ILE A 274 -1.96 7.25 15.52
CA ILE A 274 -1.18 6.22 16.21
C ILE A 274 0.16 6.80 16.63
N LEU A 275 0.81 7.58 15.75
CA LEU A 275 2.06 8.28 16.04
C LEU A 275 1.88 9.27 17.20
N LYS A 276 0.78 10.05 17.20
CA LYS A 276 0.45 10.96 18.32
C LYS A 276 0.25 10.22 19.64
N ARG A 277 -0.42 9.07 19.62
CA ARG A 277 -0.59 8.24 20.83
C ARG A 277 0.72 7.66 21.35
N ARG A 278 1.73 7.51 20.51
CA ARG A 278 3.10 7.11 20.90
C ARG A 278 3.93 8.27 21.46
N GLY A 279 3.39 9.49 21.46
CA GLY A 279 4.12 10.69 21.87
C GLY A 279 5.05 11.25 20.79
N GLU A 280 4.88 10.83 19.53
CA GLU A 280 5.66 11.35 18.41
C GLU A 280 5.13 12.73 17.98
N ASP A 281 6.05 13.66 17.73
CA ASP A 281 5.71 14.99 17.20
C ASP A 281 5.42 14.88 15.69
N ILE A 282 4.16 15.05 15.33
CA ILE A 282 3.67 14.98 13.95
C ILE A 282 2.65 16.08 13.68
N GLY A 283 2.91 16.84 12.60
CA GLY A 283 2.10 17.95 12.14
C GLY A 283 0.66 17.56 11.82
N SER A 284 -0.26 18.52 11.89
CA SER A 284 -1.65 18.34 11.48
C SER A 284 -1.82 18.19 9.96
N ASP A 285 -0.81 18.59 9.21
CA ASP A 285 -0.71 18.55 7.75
C ASP A 285 -0.11 17.24 7.22
N THR A 286 0.30 16.32 8.11
CA THR A 286 0.92 15.04 7.73
C THR A 286 -0.04 13.88 7.98
N TRP A 287 -0.21 12.99 7.00
CA TRP A 287 -1.07 11.82 7.11
C TRP A 287 -0.56 10.80 8.14
N GLY A 288 0.75 10.58 8.15
CA GLY A 288 1.41 9.53 8.92
C GLY A 288 2.64 9.03 8.21
N GLU A 289 2.94 7.75 8.40
CA GLU A 289 4.10 7.08 7.84
C GLU A 289 3.69 5.87 7.00
N ILE A 290 4.45 5.60 5.94
CA ILE A 290 4.36 4.39 5.12
C ILE A 290 5.74 3.78 5.01
N HIS A 291 5.87 2.57 5.54
CA HIS A 291 7.09 1.79 5.54
C HIS A 291 6.96 0.62 4.56
N ILE A 292 7.95 0.38 3.72
CA ILE A 292 8.06 -0.85 2.92
C ILE A 292 9.09 -1.76 3.56
N SER A 293 8.79 -3.05 3.63
CA SER A 293 9.76 -4.07 4.00
C SER A 293 10.26 -4.88 2.81
N GLU A 294 9.39 -5.15 1.83
CA GLU A 294 9.71 -6.01 0.68
C GLU A 294 9.01 -5.55 -0.59
N TYR A 295 9.67 -5.76 -1.73
CA TYR A 295 9.13 -5.52 -3.07
C TYR A 295 9.58 -6.61 -4.04
N ILE A 296 8.70 -7.05 -4.92
CA ILE A 296 8.99 -7.98 -6.01
C ILE A 296 8.75 -7.25 -7.33
N ASP A 297 9.83 -7.01 -8.08
CA ASP A 297 9.72 -6.31 -9.36
C ASP A 297 9.03 -7.18 -10.43
N ILE A 298 8.83 -6.63 -11.62
CA ILE A 298 8.14 -7.33 -12.71
C ILE A 298 8.91 -8.51 -13.29
N MET A 299 10.23 -8.53 -13.09
CA MET A 299 11.10 -9.65 -13.45
C MET A 299 11.19 -10.69 -12.34
N ASP A 300 10.39 -10.54 -11.28
CA ASP A 300 10.37 -11.35 -10.06
C ASP A 300 11.65 -11.25 -9.21
N ASP A 301 12.42 -10.16 -9.39
CA ASP A 301 13.55 -9.83 -8.52
C ASP A 301 13.04 -9.30 -7.18
N HIS A 302 13.54 -9.88 -6.10
CA HIS A 302 13.13 -9.57 -4.72
C HIS A 302 14.06 -8.55 -4.08
N CYS A 303 13.49 -7.47 -3.56
CA CYS A 303 14.18 -6.41 -2.82
C CYS A 303 13.68 -6.37 -1.37
N THR A 304 14.59 -6.19 -0.42
CA THR A 304 14.30 -5.99 1.01
C THR A 304 14.84 -4.62 1.47
N PHE A 305 14.11 -3.96 2.36
CA PHE A 305 14.36 -2.58 2.81
C PHE A 305 14.41 -2.46 4.33
#